data_AF-A0A0C2CJW9-F1
#
_entry.id   AF-A0A0C2CJW9-F1
#
_cell.length_a   1.000
_cell.length_b   1.000
_cell.length_c   1.000
_cell.angle_alpha   90.00
_cell.angle_beta   90.00
_cell.angle_gamma   90.00
#
_symmetry.space_group_name_H-M   'P 1'
#
loop_
_entity.id
_entity.type
_entity.pdbx_description
1 polymer ?
#
loop_
_entity_poly.entity_id
_entity_poly.type
_entity_poly.pdbx_seq_one_letter_code
_entity_poly.pdbx_strand_id
1 'polypeptide(L)'
;MTRRQHRRDEPVRWAKTDEIAASIVEDNSVVRLQCKAVGFPCPVYHWYKDDELMENATGCTVDVVRCKCSSELTFRCVVTNEVEDGHVYSEFYRKPGKEYSSRITSQTISLAPFVGEEYRCENCRNGNLESLREIMASMNNSSDEKAPVPPAPERDDEQLVAADKVALIISNCMYQHLPKLVTPHCDAETLATALQDLKYKTVTLADLTLAEMKFVIKEYKKLLGNGVYGTDEHILANIFEFISAFVEYAEPFKIKHRPNRNTVYGYSTSGGVGAYEIKGEMNGVFMKYLKTHLHQPVSVIQMINDTLRDIEGDEKVCDVQVPELRSTLTRPRSLTDPLVWDGHTVSFDHHTIHWRLMHELPNPVHVRFDELALTVTIWFDFCGHFTNKVYVFSSVGDLVDDTTEEFEDRRLSEKALSHIAYLSFPPELDASKERLVSDDDEGVSLCLLLSHLQRSKGELRCTILLRSTVDQEVVATREVGIGHVLITRIEMLK
;
A
#
# COMPACT_ATOMS: atom_id res chain seq x y z
N MET A 1 -6.33 29.42 2.44
CA MET A 1 -5.80 29.76 1.08
C MET A 1 -5.36 28.51 0.34
N THR A 2 -6.25 27.89 -0.44
CA THR A 2 -5.98 26.69 -1.26
C THR A 2 -6.00 27.08 -2.74
N ARG A 3 -4.86 26.97 -3.41
CA ARG A 3 -4.73 27.17 -4.86
C ARG A 3 -5.64 26.20 -5.59
N ARG A 4 -6.62 26.70 -6.35
CA ARG A 4 -7.27 25.96 -7.46
C ARG A 4 -6.16 25.49 -8.41
N GLN A 5 -5.71 24.24 -8.30
CA GLN A 5 -4.78 23.63 -9.25
C GLN A 5 -5.55 22.71 -10.19
N HIS A 6 -6.30 23.31 -11.12
CA HIS A 6 -6.49 22.66 -12.41
C HIS A 6 -5.09 22.58 -13.03
N ARG A 7 -4.41 21.43 -12.89
CA ARG A 7 -3.11 21.21 -13.54
C ARG A 7 -3.32 21.40 -15.03
N ARG A 8 -2.78 22.48 -15.61
CA ARG A 8 -2.74 22.66 -17.06
C ARG A 8 -2.02 21.45 -17.67
N ASP A 9 -2.35 21.10 -18.91
CA ASP A 9 -1.45 20.26 -19.71
C ASP A 9 -0.07 20.89 -19.67
N GLU A 10 0.89 20.14 -19.15
CA GLU A 10 2.28 20.56 -19.05
C GLU A 10 3.10 19.66 -19.98
N PRO A 11 3.72 20.23 -21.03
CA PRO A 11 4.58 19.44 -21.90
C PRO A 11 5.76 18.89 -21.10
N VAL A 12 6.24 17.70 -21.48
CA VAL A 12 7.39 17.08 -20.85
C VAL A 12 8.60 17.99 -20.99
N ARG A 13 9.27 18.24 -19.86
CA ARG A 13 10.53 18.97 -19.80
C ARG A 13 11.48 18.32 -18.81
N TRP A 14 12.78 18.46 -19.04
CA TRP A 14 13.78 17.96 -18.12
C TRP A 14 13.64 18.64 -16.75
N ALA A 15 13.69 17.84 -15.69
CA ALA A 15 13.63 18.31 -14.31
C ALA A 15 14.94 18.99 -13.87
N LYS A 16 16.04 18.71 -14.57
CA LYS A 16 17.38 19.24 -14.35
C LYS A 16 18.03 19.59 -15.70
N THR A 17 19.13 20.34 -15.65
CA THR A 17 19.95 20.66 -16.84
C THR A 17 20.64 19.44 -17.42
N ASP A 18 21.06 18.50 -16.58
CA ASP A 18 21.61 17.22 -17.01
C ASP A 18 20.45 16.28 -17.35
N GLU A 19 20.30 15.98 -18.64
CA GLU A 19 19.18 15.18 -19.18
C GLU A 19 19.26 13.73 -18.70
N ILE A 20 20.48 13.17 -18.68
CA ILE A 20 20.82 11.89 -18.06
C ILE A 20 21.96 12.11 -17.06
N ALA A 21 21.71 11.81 -15.79
CA ALA A 21 22.74 11.75 -14.77
C ALA A 21 23.24 10.31 -14.62
N ALA A 22 24.56 10.10 -14.73
CA ALA A 22 25.19 8.82 -14.45
C ALA A 22 25.80 8.81 -13.05
N SER A 23 25.53 7.76 -12.28
CA SER A 23 26.11 7.56 -10.95
C SER A 23 26.54 6.12 -10.75
N ILE A 24 27.67 5.90 -10.10
CA ILE A 24 28.15 4.57 -9.73
C ILE A 24 27.45 4.16 -8.42
N VAL A 25 26.87 2.96 -8.39
CA VAL A 25 26.10 2.41 -7.25
C VAL A 25 26.54 0.96 -6.96
N GLU A 26 25.99 0.38 -5.88
CA GLU A 26 26.21 -1.03 -5.47
C GLU A 26 27.69 -1.43 -5.37
N ASP A 27 28.40 -0.87 -4.38
CA ASP A 27 29.82 -1.13 -4.12
C ASP A 27 30.71 -1.01 -5.35
N ASN A 28 30.43 0.02 -6.14
CA ASN A 28 31.12 0.34 -7.38
C ASN A 28 30.92 -0.69 -8.51
N SER A 29 29.91 -1.56 -8.48
CA SER A 29 29.72 -2.59 -9.51
C SER A 29 28.74 -2.22 -10.63
N VAL A 30 27.91 -1.19 -10.45
CA VAL A 30 26.85 -0.79 -11.39
C VAL A 30 26.92 0.70 -11.72
N VAL A 31 26.62 1.05 -12.99
CA VAL A 31 26.34 2.43 -13.43
C VAL A 31 24.83 2.59 -13.54
N ARG A 32 24.27 3.50 -12.75
CA ARG A 32 22.87 3.92 -12.85
C ARG A 32 22.76 5.15 -13.73
N LEU A 33 22.04 5.02 -14.83
CA LEU A 33 21.65 6.14 -15.70
C LEU A 33 20.27 6.61 -15.27
N GLN A 34 20.14 7.88 -14.90
CA GLN A 34 18.90 8.46 -14.41
C GLN A 34 18.47 9.63 -15.27
N CYS A 35 17.25 9.54 -15.81
CA CYS A 35 16.59 10.54 -16.62
C CYS A 35 15.37 11.05 -15.85
N LYS A 36 15.27 12.36 -15.57
CA LYS A 36 14.11 12.93 -14.85
C LYS A 36 13.41 13.98 -15.69
N ALA A 37 12.15 13.74 -15.98
CA ALA A 37 11.27 14.69 -16.64
C ALA A 37 10.03 14.97 -15.78
N VAL A 38 9.46 16.16 -15.96
CA VAL A 38 8.17 16.56 -15.38
C VAL A 38 7.20 16.88 -16.52
N GLY A 39 5.93 16.55 -16.34
CA GLY A 39 4.86 16.79 -17.32
C GLY A 39 3.52 16.25 -16.80
N PHE A 40 2.44 16.63 -17.47
CA PHE A 40 1.09 16.12 -17.21
C PHE A 40 0.40 15.78 -18.55
N PRO A 41 -0.12 14.56 -18.75
CA PRO A 41 -0.11 13.38 -17.87
C PRO A 41 1.30 12.88 -17.51
N CYS A 42 1.39 11.91 -16.57
CA CYS A 42 2.66 11.44 -16.02
C CYS A 42 3.62 10.99 -17.15
N PRO A 43 4.88 11.44 -17.18
CA PRO A 43 5.81 11.09 -18.24
C PRO A 43 6.13 9.59 -18.28
N VAL A 44 6.14 9.03 -19.48
CA VAL A 44 6.54 7.65 -19.80
C VAL A 44 7.92 7.67 -20.44
N TYR A 45 8.82 6.80 -19.98
CA TYR A 45 10.21 6.76 -20.41
C TYR A 45 10.43 5.59 -21.37
N HIS A 46 11.26 5.79 -22.39
CA HIS A 46 11.64 4.76 -23.35
C HIS A 46 13.16 4.82 -23.53
N TRP A 47 13.86 3.83 -23.02
CA TRP A 47 15.32 3.77 -23.13
C TRP A 47 15.76 3.03 -24.39
N TYR A 48 16.77 3.59 -25.04
CA TYR A 48 17.42 3.01 -26.20
C TYR A 48 18.87 2.68 -25.84
N LYS A 49 19.27 1.45 -26.14
CA LYS A 49 20.65 0.95 -26.03
C LYS A 49 21.16 0.73 -27.44
N ASP A 50 22.21 1.44 -27.84
CA ASP A 50 22.76 1.41 -29.21
C ASP A 50 21.68 1.58 -30.29
N ASP A 51 20.79 2.55 -30.05
CA ASP A 51 19.61 2.87 -30.86
C ASP A 51 18.53 1.77 -30.94
N GLU A 52 18.67 0.66 -30.22
CA GLU A 52 17.63 -0.36 -30.06
C GLU A 52 16.77 -0.09 -28.82
N LEU A 53 15.45 -0.17 -28.97
CA LEU A 53 14.51 0.05 -27.87
C LEU A 53 14.61 -1.07 -26.82
N MET A 54 14.76 -0.68 -25.56
CA MET A 54 14.71 -1.60 -24.43
C MET A 54 13.25 -1.78 -23.97
N GLU A 55 12.59 -2.84 -24.45
CA GLU A 55 11.16 -3.10 -24.20
C GLU A 55 10.77 -3.12 -22.70
N ASN A 56 11.71 -3.48 -21.81
CA ASN A 56 11.47 -3.61 -20.37
C ASN A 56 11.94 -2.40 -19.53
N ALA A 57 12.44 -1.33 -20.16
CA ALA A 57 12.98 -0.16 -19.47
C ALA A 57 12.06 1.06 -19.65
N THR A 58 10.93 1.06 -18.94
CA THR A 58 9.92 2.14 -18.99
C THR A 58 10.01 3.13 -17.82
N GLY A 59 10.94 2.89 -16.89
CA GLY A 59 11.19 3.75 -15.74
C GLY A 59 12.17 4.89 -16.01
N CYS A 60 12.28 5.80 -15.04
CA CYS A 60 13.18 6.95 -15.10
C CYS A 60 14.68 6.60 -14.91
N THR A 61 15.02 5.32 -14.73
CA THR A 61 16.38 4.82 -14.50
C THR A 61 16.66 3.53 -15.25
N VAL A 62 17.90 3.33 -15.67
CA VAL A 62 18.44 2.06 -16.16
C VAL A 62 19.78 1.78 -15.51
N ASP A 63 19.96 0.55 -15.02
CA ASP A 63 21.18 0.10 -14.37
C ASP A 63 21.98 -0.82 -15.30
N VAL A 64 23.28 -0.58 -15.40
CA VAL A 64 24.19 -1.33 -16.26
C VAL A 64 25.42 -1.78 -15.47
N VAL A 65 25.72 -3.07 -15.50
CA VAL A 65 26.90 -3.64 -14.85
C VAL A 65 28.18 -3.03 -15.43
N ARG A 66 29.13 -2.67 -14.56
CA ARG A 66 30.41 -2.03 -14.90
C ARG A 66 31.44 -2.96 -15.55
N CYS A 67 31.01 -3.73 -16.55
CA CYS A 67 31.87 -4.65 -17.27
C CYS A 67 32.56 -3.98 -18.47
N LYS A 68 33.84 -4.29 -18.72
CA LYS A 68 34.58 -3.83 -19.90
C LYS A 68 33.85 -4.11 -21.24
N CYS A 69 33.09 -5.20 -21.35
CA CYS A 69 32.32 -5.49 -22.55
C CYS A 69 31.20 -4.47 -22.83
N SER A 70 30.83 -3.66 -21.83
CA SER A 70 29.83 -2.61 -21.93
C SER A 70 30.42 -1.25 -22.34
N SER A 71 31.73 -1.15 -22.58
CA SER A 71 32.43 0.12 -22.83
C SER A 71 31.99 0.83 -24.11
N GLU A 72 31.62 0.06 -25.13
CA GLU A 72 31.16 0.60 -26.41
C GLU A 72 29.66 0.92 -26.41
N LEU A 73 28.93 0.56 -25.35
CA LEU A 73 27.49 0.77 -25.27
C LEU A 73 27.14 2.24 -25.08
N THR A 74 26.09 2.65 -25.77
CA THR A 74 25.52 3.99 -25.73
C THR A 74 24.05 3.94 -25.34
N PHE A 75 23.61 4.95 -24.60
CA PHE A 75 22.24 5.04 -24.10
C PHE A 75 21.62 6.40 -24.39
N ARG A 76 20.33 6.41 -24.75
CA ARG A 76 19.51 7.63 -24.79
C ARG A 76 18.10 7.34 -24.29
N CYS A 77 17.44 8.34 -23.74
CA CYS A 77 16.09 8.23 -23.21
C CYS A 77 15.14 9.13 -24.01
N VAL A 78 14.00 8.57 -24.42
CA VAL A 78 12.89 9.31 -25.01
C VAL A 78 11.77 9.35 -23.99
N VAL A 79 11.32 10.55 -23.65
CA VAL A 79 10.24 10.73 -22.67
C VAL A 79 9.03 11.32 -23.38
N THR A 80 7.87 10.73 -23.12
CA THR A 80 6.59 11.12 -23.73
C THR A 80 5.52 11.32 -22.66
N ASN A 81 4.57 12.20 -22.90
CA ASN A 81 3.27 12.16 -22.22
C ASN A 81 2.16 12.28 -23.27
N GLU A 82 1.02 11.67 -23.01
CA GLU A 82 -0.16 11.77 -23.87
C GLU A 82 -1.42 11.67 -23.01
N VAL A 83 -2.39 12.52 -23.32
CA VAL A 83 -3.76 12.37 -22.81
C VAL A 83 -4.46 11.32 -23.67
N GLU A 84 -4.73 10.15 -23.10
CA GLU A 84 -5.42 9.04 -23.78
C GLU A 84 -6.89 9.37 -24.10
N ASP A 85 -7.48 8.66 -25.06
CA ASP A 85 -8.91 8.79 -25.38
C ASP A 85 -9.78 8.11 -24.32
N GLY A 86 -10.89 8.74 -23.91
CA GLY A 86 -11.84 8.14 -22.96
C GLY A 86 -11.54 8.33 -21.45
N HIS A 87 -10.50 9.07 -21.08
CA HIS A 87 -10.27 9.53 -19.70
C HIS A 87 -11.17 10.74 -19.36
N VAL A 88 -11.46 10.94 -18.07
CA VAL A 88 -12.38 11.99 -17.55
C VAL A 88 -12.05 13.42 -18.03
N TYR A 89 -10.79 13.66 -18.39
CA TYR A 89 -10.29 14.95 -18.87
C TYR A 89 -9.98 15.00 -20.38
N SER A 90 -10.20 13.91 -21.12
CA SER A 90 -9.88 13.82 -22.56
C SER A 90 -10.66 14.83 -23.39
N GLU A 91 -11.95 15.08 -23.08
CA GLU A 91 -12.78 16.08 -23.77
C GLU A 91 -12.28 17.52 -23.57
N PHE A 92 -11.54 17.78 -22.49
CA PHE A 92 -11.02 19.11 -22.16
C PHE A 92 -9.68 19.40 -22.85
N TYR A 93 -8.82 18.38 -22.95
CA TYR A 93 -7.44 18.51 -23.45
C TYR A 93 -7.27 18.16 -24.93
N ARG A 94 -8.10 17.25 -25.49
CA ARG A 94 -8.08 16.90 -26.94
C ARG A 94 -8.90 17.84 -27.84
N LYS A 95 -9.11 19.10 -27.42
CA LYS A 95 -9.86 20.07 -28.23
C LYS A 95 -9.12 20.39 -29.54
N PRO A 96 -9.84 20.67 -30.66
CA PRO A 96 -9.21 21.01 -31.93
C PRO A 96 -8.23 22.19 -31.77
N GLY A 97 -6.96 21.98 -32.15
CA GLY A 97 -5.91 23.00 -32.06
C GLY A 97 -5.12 23.05 -30.75
N LYS A 98 -5.37 22.14 -29.78
CA LYS A 98 -4.53 21.98 -28.58
C LYS A 98 -3.57 20.80 -28.71
N GLU A 99 -2.36 20.98 -28.19
CA GLU A 99 -1.33 19.93 -28.09
C GLU A 99 -1.61 19.10 -26.83
N TYR A 100 -1.94 17.82 -27.01
CA TYR A 100 -2.36 16.89 -25.94
C TYR A 100 -1.34 15.75 -25.71
N SER A 101 -0.21 15.81 -26.40
CA SER A 101 0.91 14.90 -26.26
C SER A 101 2.21 15.68 -26.45
N SER A 102 3.26 15.31 -25.73
CA SER A 102 4.58 15.90 -25.97
C SER A 102 5.69 14.87 -25.83
N ARG A 103 6.85 15.18 -26.44
CA ARG A 103 8.00 14.26 -26.55
C ARG A 103 9.30 15.03 -26.44
N ILE A 104 10.20 14.57 -25.59
CA ILE A 104 11.59 15.04 -25.49
C ILE A 104 12.54 13.84 -25.63
N THR A 105 13.75 14.08 -26.16
CA THR A 105 14.77 13.05 -26.35
C THR A 105 16.10 13.55 -25.79
N SER A 106 16.74 12.74 -24.96
CA SER A 106 18.03 13.10 -24.38
C SER A 106 19.16 12.99 -25.40
N GLN A 107 20.27 13.64 -25.11
CA GLN A 107 21.56 13.33 -25.71
C GLN A 107 21.97 11.88 -25.38
N THR A 108 22.86 11.35 -26.21
CA THR A 108 23.39 10.00 -26.04
C THR A 108 24.54 10.03 -25.03
N ILE A 109 24.51 9.15 -24.05
CA ILE A 109 25.57 8.96 -23.07
C ILE A 109 26.35 7.67 -23.37
N SER A 110 27.67 7.74 -23.37
CA SER A 110 28.56 6.59 -23.53
C SER A 110 28.89 5.99 -22.17
N LEU A 111 28.92 4.66 -22.07
CA LEU A 111 29.35 3.96 -20.86
C LEU A 111 30.88 3.85 -20.72
N ALA A 112 31.66 4.15 -21.76
CA ALA A 112 33.12 4.06 -21.73
C ALA A 112 33.78 4.70 -20.49
N PRO A 113 33.37 5.89 -20.00
CA PRO A 113 33.98 6.52 -18.83
C PRO A 113 33.68 5.82 -17.50
N PHE A 114 32.69 4.92 -17.48
CA PHE A 114 32.13 4.37 -16.25
C PHE A 114 32.42 2.87 -16.07
N VAL A 115 33.06 2.21 -17.03
CA VAL A 115 33.31 0.75 -16.98
C VAL A 115 34.81 0.42 -16.96
N GLY A 116 35.16 -0.74 -16.39
CA GLY A 116 36.55 -1.16 -16.22
C GLY A 116 36.72 -2.68 -16.22
N GLU A 117 37.95 -3.17 -15.97
CA GLU A 117 38.25 -4.60 -15.90
C GLU A 117 37.87 -5.26 -14.57
N GLU A 118 37.58 -4.43 -13.56
CA GLU A 118 37.33 -4.81 -12.17
C GLU A 118 36.04 -5.64 -12.00
N TYR A 119 35.03 -5.38 -12.83
CA TYR A 119 33.71 -6.03 -12.72
C TYR A 119 33.36 -6.78 -14.00
N ARG A 120 32.64 -7.90 -13.86
CA ARG A 120 32.24 -8.77 -14.98
C ARG A 120 30.75 -9.09 -14.93
N CYS A 121 30.07 -8.94 -16.07
CA CYS A 121 28.70 -9.40 -16.23
C CYS A 121 28.64 -10.94 -16.26
N GLU A 122 27.44 -11.51 -16.08
CA GLU A 122 27.22 -12.96 -16.03
C GLU A 122 27.74 -13.68 -17.27
N ASN A 123 27.58 -13.10 -18.47
CA ASN A 123 28.06 -13.69 -19.71
C ASN A 123 29.60 -13.76 -19.76
N CYS A 124 30.29 -12.70 -19.33
CA CYS A 124 31.76 -12.68 -19.26
C CYS A 124 32.32 -13.52 -18.10
N ARG A 125 31.51 -13.86 -17.08
CA ARG A 125 31.85 -14.85 -16.05
C ARG A 125 31.73 -16.27 -16.60
N ASN A 126 30.67 -16.56 -17.36
CA ASN A 126 30.39 -17.89 -17.90
C ASN A 126 31.27 -18.28 -19.11
N GLY A 127 31.79 -17.32 -19.88
CA GLY A 127 32.71 -17.59 -20.99
C GLY A 127 34.03 -18.28 -20.59
N ASN A 128 34.41 -18.25 -19.30
CA ASN A 128 35.57 -19.00 -18.79
C ASN A 128 35.30 -20.50 -18.60
N LEU A 129 34.03 -20.92 -18.59
CA LEU A 129 33.64 -22.32 -18.32
C LEU A 129 33.72 -23.21 -19.57
N GLU A 130 33.66 -22.63 -20.78
CA GLU A 130 33.85 -23.37 -22.03
C GLU A 130 35.31 -23.74 -22.26
N SER A 131 36.25 -22.85 -21.91
CA SER A 131 37.69 -23.13 -21.91
C SER A 131 38.08 -24.24 -20.92
N LEU A 132 37.33 -24.36 -19.80
CA LEU A 132 37.51 -25.43 -18.81
C LEU A 132 36.95 -26.78 -19.27
N ARG A 133 35.92 -26.79 -20.13
CA ARG A 133 35.37 -28.03 -20.71
C ARG A 133 36.34 -28.70 -21.69
N GLU A 134 37.11 -27.93 -22.45
CA GLU A 134 38.15 -28.46 -23.34
C GLU A 134 39.32 -29.08 -22.56
N ILE A 135 39.67 -28.52 -21.40
CA ILE A 135 40.72 -29.05 -20.53
C ILE A 135 40.27 -30.35 -19.84
N MET A 136 39.02 -30.42 -19.36
CA MET A 136 38.46 -31.59 -18.69
C MET A 136 38.24 -32.80 -19.61
N ALA A 137 38.15 -32.60 -20.92
CA ALA A 137 38.04 -33.69 -21.89
C ALA A 137 39.35 -34.48 -22.10
N SER A 138 40.47 -34.01 -21.56
CA SER A 138 41.82 -34.57 -21.81
C SER A 138 42.39 -35.45 -20.70
N MET A 139 41.73 -35.54 -19.53
CA MET A 139 42.29 -36.27 -18.38
C MET A 139 41.26 -37.22 -17.77
N ASN A 140 41.12 -38.40 -18.39
CA ASN A 140 40.55 -39.58 -17.75
C ASN A 140 41.59 -40.70 -17.79
N ASN A 141 42.33 -40.88 -16.68
CA ASN A 141 42.85 -42.17 -16.29
C ASN A 141 43.15 -42.23 -14.78
N SER A 142 42.66 -43.35 -14.21
CA SER A 142 43.03 -44.02 -12.96
C SER A 142 42.69 -43.39 -11.59
N SER A 143 41.70 -44.07 -10.97
CA SER A 143 41.69 -44.73 -9.65
C SER A 143 41.68 -43.91 -8.35
N ASP A 144 40.53 -44.04 -7.67
CA ASP A 144 40.30 -44.23 -6.23
C ASP A 144 41.38 -43.79 -5.23
N GLU A 145 41.12 -42.65 -4.58
CA GLU A 145 41.36 -42.49 -3.14
C GLU A 145 40.29 -41.56 -2.53
N LYS A 146 39.80 -41.92 -1.35
CA LYS A 146 38.66 -41.31 -0.67
C LYS A 146 39.06 -39.93 -0.11
N ALA A 147 38.66 -38.85 -0.77
CA ALA A 147 38.95 -37.48 -0.35
C ALA A 147 38.20 -37.09 0.94
N PRO A 148 38.78 -36.21 1.79
CA PRO A 148 38.08 -35.66 2.95
C PRO A 148 36.87 -34.85 2.48
N VAL A 149 35.77 -34.91 3.22
CA VAL A 149 34.59 -34.06 2.99
C VAL A 149 35.07 -32.60 2.92
N PRO A 150 34.87 -31.89 1.80
CA PRO A 150 35.25 -30.48 1.73
C PRO A 150 34.48 -29.73 2.83
N PRO A 151 35.08 -28.73 3.50
CA PRO A 151 34.31 -27.86 4.37
C PRO A 151 33.11 -27.35 3.58
N ALA A 152 31.93 -27.39 4.20
CA ALA A 152 30.71 -26.90 3.57
C ALA A 152 31.00 -25.52 2.96
N PRO A 153 30.54 -25.24 1.73
CA PRO A 153 30.73 -23.92 1.15
C PRO A 153 30.25 -22.90 2.18
N GLU A 154 31.11 -21.92 2.47
CA GLU A 154 30.73 -20.75 3.27
C GLU A 154 29.38 -20.29 2.70
N ARG A 155 28.34 -20.35 3.53
CA ARG A 155 27.02 -19.91 3.10
C ARG A 155 27.19 -18.43 2.84
N ASP A 156 27.20 -18.04 1.58
CA ASP A 156 27.07 -16.63 1.21
C ASP A 156 25.90 -16.09 2.05
N ASP A 157 26.20 -15.14 2.94
CA ASP A 157 25.21 -14.33 3.64
C ASP A 157 24.59 -13.39 2.61
N GLU A 158 23.93 -13.98 1.60
CA GLU A 158 23.10 -13.29 0.64
C GLU A 158 22.04 -12.53 1.44
N GLN A 159 22.13 -11.21 1.42
CA GLN A 159 21.13 -10.33 1.97
C GLN A 159 19.77 -10.69 1.38
N LEU A 160 18.83 -11.06 2.25
CA LEU A 160 17.48 -11.41 1.86
C LEU A 160 16.73 -10.14 1.48
N VAL A 161 16.03 -10.18 0.35
CA VAL A 161 15.25 -9.05 -0.16
C VAL A 161 13.82 -9.47 -0.45
N ALA A 162 12.91 -8.50 -0.43
CA ALA A 162 11.52 -8.65 -0.81
C ALA A 162 11.25 -7.91 -2.13
N ALA A 163 10.58 -8.55 -3.08
CA ALA A 163 10.15 -7.92 -4.34
C ALA A 163 8.94 -6.98 -4.15
N ASP A 164 8.12 -7.29 -3.16
CA ASP A 164 7.03 -6.44 -2.66
C ASP A 164 6.73 -6.84 -1.22
N LYS A 165 6.05 -5.97 -0.47
CA LYS A 165 5.63 -6.24 0.91
C LYS A 165 4.16 -5.88 1.05
N VAL A 166 3.31 -6.87 1.32
CA VAL A 166 1.85 -6.69 1.39
C VAL A 166 1.29 -7.36 2.63
N ALA A 167 0.38 -6.69 3.32
CA ALA A 167 -0.24 -7.21 4.54
C ALA A 167 -1.75 -7.06 4.51
N LEU A 168 -2.47 -8.12 4.89
CA LEU A 168 -3.91 -8.06 5.15
C LEU A 168 -4.12 -8.18 6.66
N ILE A 169 -4.82 -7.20 7.23
CA ILE A 169 -5.11 -7.14 8.67
C ILE A 169 -6.62 -7.08 8.84
N ILE A 170 -7.19 -8.08 9.50
CA ILE A 170 -8.62 -8.16 9.79
C ILE A 170 -8.81 -8.15 11.30
N SER A 171 -9.60 -7.20 11.81
CA SER A 171 -9.96 -7.09 13.22
C SER A 171 -11.46 -7.04 13.41
N ASN A 172 -11.98 -7.98 14.19
CA ASN A 172 -13.40 -8.07 14.49
C ASN A 172 -13.63 -7.81 15.97
N CYS A 173 -14.40 -6.77 16.30
CA CYS A 173 -14.84 -6.46 17.65
C CYS A 173 -16.31 -6.81 17.88
N MET A 174 -17.13 -6.73 16.83
CA MET A 174 -18.58 -6.70 16.91
C MET A 174 -19.21 -8.02 16.46
N TYR A 175 -19.25 -9.00 17.36
CA TYR A 175 -19.89 -10.29 17.12
C TYR A 175 -21.38 -10.27 17.47
N GLN A 176 -22.22 -10.88 16.63
CA GLN A 176 -23.67 -10.90 16.85
C GLN A 176 -24.08 -11.81 18.03
N HIS A 177 -23.35 -12.91 18.24
CA HIS A 177 -23.69 -13.95 19.21
C HIS A 177 -22.60 -14.19 20.26
N LEU A 178 -21.51 -13.40 20.22
CA LEU A 178 -20.39 -13.49 21.16
C LEU A 178 -20.18 -12.13 21.84
N PRO A 179 -19.51 -12.11 23.01
CA PRO A 179 -19.14 -10.86 23.66
C PRO A 179 -18.33 -9.96 22.73
N LYS A 180 -18.57 -8.65 22.85
CA LYS A 180 -17.79 -7.64 22.14
C LYS A 180 -16.38 -7.60 22.70
N LEU A 181 -15.42 -7.40 21.79
CA LEU A 181 -14.00 -7.26 22.11
C LEU A 181 -13.60 -5.79 22.00
N VAL A 182 -12.51 -5.43 22.68
CA VAL A 182 -12.17 -4.03 22.93
C VAL A 182 -10.91 -3.63 22.19
N THR A 183 -9.84 -4.41 22.30
CA THR A 183 -8.52 -4.10 21.74
C THR A 183 -8.29 -4.39 20.25
N PRO A 184 -9.09 -5.21 19.51
CA PRO A 184 -8.71 -5.64 18.17
C PRO A 184 -8.52 -4.53 17.16
N HIS A 185 -9.31 -3.46 17.25
CA HIS A 185 -9.13 -2.30 16.37
C HIS A 185 -7.79 -1.60 16.65
N CYS A 186 -7.44 -1.37 17.92
CA CYS A 186 -6.16 -0.78 18.32
C CYS A 186 -4.98 -1.68 17.95
N ASP A 187 -5.16 -2.99 18.07
CA ASP A 187 -4.19 -4.01 17.70
C ASP A 187 -3.89 -3.98 16.21
N ALA A 188 -4.94 -3.95 15.37
CA ALA A 188 -4.83 -3.82 13.94
C ALA A 188 -4.18 -2.49 13.51
N GLU A 189 -4.53 -1.38 14.17
CA GLU A 189 -3.91 -0.08 13.90
C GLU A 189 -2.42 -0.09 14.26
N THR A 190 -2.06 -0.58 15.45
CA THR A 190 -0.67 -0.68 15.92
C THR A 190 0.18 -1.49 14.95
N LEU A 191 -0.33 -2.64 14.51
CA LEU A 191 0.34 -3.49 13.55
C LEU A 191 0.45 -2.83 12.17
N ALA A 192 -0.63 -2.22 11.70
CA ALA A 192 -0.65 -1.54 10.41
C ALA A 192 0.37 -0.41 10.36
N THR A 193 0.46 0.42 11.40
CA THR A 193 1.46 1.49 11.50
C THR A 193 2.88 0.92 11.41
N ALA A 194 3.21 -0.07 12.25
CA ALA A 194 4.53 -0.67 12.27
C ALA A 194 4.92 -1.32 10.93
N LEU A 195 3.98 -2.01 10.26
CA LEU A 195 4.23 -2.60 8.95
C LEU A 195 4.38 -1.54 7.85
N GLN A 196 3.60 -0.46 7.87
CA GLN A 196 3.73 0.65 6.91
C GLN A 196 5.08 1.37 7.04
N ASP A 197 5.60 1.53 8.26
CA ASP A 197 6.95 2.07 8.51
C ASP A 197 8.03 1.20 7.83
N LEU A 198 7.80 -0.11 7.78
CA LEU A 198 8.62 -1.11 7.09
C LEU A 198 8.31 -1.30 5.60
N LYS A 199 7.52 -0.36 5.02
CA LYS A 199 7.12 -0.29 3.61
C LYS A 199 6.18 -1.42 3.16
N TYR A 200 5.43 -2.02 4.07
CA TYR A 200 4.31 -2.89 3.70
C TYR A 200 3.12 -2.05 3.20
N LYS A 201 2.51 -2.53 2.12
CA LYS A 201 1.20 -2.10 1.64
C LYS A 201 0.13 -2.83 2.47
N THR A 202 -0.38 -2.19 3.52
CA THR A 202 -1.34 -2.81 4.44
C THR A 202 -2.79 -2.57 3.99
N VAL A 203 -3.66 -3.57 4.09
CA VAL A 203 -5.11 -3.42 3.95
C VAL A 203 -5.73 -3.80 5.28
N THR A 204 -6.19 -2.80 6.03
CA THR A 204 -6.74 -3.00 7.38
C THR A 204 -8.25 -2.88 7.37
N LEU A 205 -8.95 -3.89 7.89
CA LEU A 205 -10.40 -4.00 7.79
C LEU A 205 -11.03 -4.38 9.13
N ALA A 206 -12.09 -3.66 9.48
CA ALA A 206 -12.86 -3.85 10.70
C ALA A 206 -14.17 -4.61 10.47
N ASP A 207 -14.52 -5.48 11.41
CA ASP A 207 -15.87 -6.05 11.60
C ASP A 207 -16.46 -6.68 10.31
N LEU A 208 -15.72 -7.64 9.74
CA LEU A 208 -16.10 -8.36 8.55
C LEU A 208 -16.97 -9.59 8.85
N THR A 209 -17.95 -9.85 7.98
CA THR A 209 -18.66 -11.14 7.95
C THR A 209 -17.81 -12.23 7.29
N LEU A 210 -18.17 -13.50 7.46
CA LEU A 210 -17.48 -14.61 6.79
C LEU A 210 -17.47 -14.47 5.25
N ALA A 211 -18.55 -13.97 4.65
CA ALA A 211 -18.63 -13.75 3.21
C ALA A 211 -17.69 -12.63 2.77
N GLU A 212 -17.64 -11.53 3.53
CA GLU A 212 -16.74 -10.40 3.29
C GLU A 212 -15.27 -10.80 3.44
N MET A 213 -14.91 -11.56 4.49
CA MET A 213 -13.56 -12.10 4.67
C MET A 213 -13.13 -12.96 3.48
N LYS A 214 -14.00 -13.87 3.02
CA LYS A 214 -13.72 -14.73 1.85
C LYS A 214 -13.47 -13.89 0.59
N PHE A 215 -14.26 -12.83 0.39
CA PHE A 215 -14.08 -11.92 -0.73
C PHE A 215 -12.74 -11.18 -0.65
N VAL A 216 -12.43 -10.58 0.51
CA VAL A 216 -11.20 -9.81 0.69
C VAL A 216 -9.95 -10.70 0.58
N ILE A 217 -9.96 -11.91 1.14
CA ILE A 217 -8.85 -12.87 1.00
C ILE A 217 -8.63 -13.24 -0.47
N LYS A 218 -9.71 -13.34 -1.27
CA LYS A 218 -9.60 -13.58 -2.71
C LYS A 218 -8.91 -12.39 -3.41
N GLU A 219 -9.24 -11.16 -3.06
CA GLU A 219 -8.61 -9.96 -3.62
C GLU A 219 -7.15 -9.82 -3.16
N TYR A 220 -6.85 -10.03 -1.88
CA TYR A 220 -5.50 -10.02 -1.34
C TYR A 220 -4.58 -11.02 -2.04
N LYS A 221 -5.07 -12.21 -2.37
CA LYS A 221 -4.29 -13.21 -3.14
C LYS A 221 -3.84 -12.71 -4.50
N LYS A 222 -4.51 -11.72 -5.11
CA LYS A 222 -4.10 -11.09 -6.38
C LYS A 222 -2.86 -10.21 -6.22
N LEU A 223 -2.52 -9.82 -4.98
CA LEU A 223 -1.33 -9.03 -4.65
C LEU A 223 -0.11 -9.90 -4.32
N LEU A 224 -0.27 -11.23 -4.30
CA LEU A 224 0.82 -12.17 -4.02
C LEU A 224 1.45 -12.63 -5.33
N GLY A 225 2.78 -12.59 -5.38
CA GLY A 225 3.58 -12.99 -6.55
C GLY A 225 4.94 -13.55 -6.14
N ASN A 226 5.76 -13.89 -7.13
CA ASN A 226 7.13 -14.36 -6.89
C ASN A 226 7.94 -13.29 -6.15
N GLY A 227 8.61 -13.67 -5.05
CA GLY A 227 9.44 -12.76 -4.27
C GLY A 227 8.69 -11.79 -3.34
N VAL A 228 7.36 -11.76 -3.39
CA VAL A 228 6.53 -10.90 -2.54
C VAL A 228 6.47 -11.47 -1.12
N TYR A 229 6.78 -10.63 -0.13
CA TYR A 229 6.54 -10.93 1.27
C TYR A 229 5.09 -10.62 1.58
N GLY A 230 4.27 -11.67 1.67
CA GLY A 230 2.92 -11.58 2.19
C GLY A 230 2.91 -11.89 3.68
N THR A 231 2.43 -10.97 4.49
CA THR A 231 1.98 -11.29 5.85
C THR A 231 0.45 -11.40 5.83
N ASP A 232 -0.05 -12.64 5.95
CA ASP A 232 -1.44 -12.92 6.29
C ASP A 232 -1.46 -13.18 7.80
N GLU A 233 -1.57 -12.11 8.58
CA GLU A 233 -1.63 -12.24 10.03
C GLU A 233 -3.07 -12.60 10.41
N HIS A 234 -3.34 -13.89 10.51
CA HIS A 234 -4.62 -14.38 11.00
C HIS A 234 -4.80 -14.04 12.49
N ILE A 235 -5.39 -12.86 12.71
CA ILE A 235 -6.44 -12.52 13.70
C ILE A 235 -5.99 -12.09 15.10
N LEU A 236 -6.07 -10.78 15.32
CA LEU A 236 -6.32 -10.18 16.62
C LEU A 236 -7.85 -10.14 16.79
N ALA A 237 -8.32 -10.83 17.84
CA ALA A 237 -9.70 -11.19 18.22
C ALA A 237 -10.33 -12.49 17.67
N ASN A 238 -10.37 -13.49 18.55
CA ASN A 238 -11.38 -14.56 18.63
C ASN A 238 -11.72 -15.34 17.35
N ILE A 239 -10.77 -16.16 16.88
CA ILE A 239 -11.14 -17.45 16.26
C ILE A 239 -10.79 -18.57 17.22
N PHE A 240 -11.62 -18.77 18.25
CA PHE A 240 -11.56 -19.96 19.08
C PHE A 240 -12.67 -20.99 18.78
N GLU A 241 -13.70 -20.65 18.01
CA GLU A 241 -14.76 -21.61 17.70
C GLU A 241 -14.81 -22.11 16.24
N PHE A 242 -14.09 -21.50 15.31
CA PHE A 242 -14.15 -21.88 13.89
C PHE A 242 -12.89 -22.54 13.35
N ILE A 243 -11.89 -22.89 14.18
CA ILE A 243 -10.71 -23.63 13.70
C ILE A 243 -11.16 -24.95 13.06
N SER A 244 -12.10 -25.68 13.64
CA SER A 244 -12.58 -26.94 13.06
C SER A 244 -13.25 -26.71 11.70
N ALA A 245 -14.17 -25.75 11.58
CA ALA A 245 -14.86 -25.45 10.33
C ALA A 245 -13.98 -24.75 9.28
N PHE A 246 -12.93 -24.03 9.69
CA PHE A 246 -11.99 -23.35 8.80
C PHE A 246 -10.85 -24.27 8.35
N VAL A 247 -10.36 -25.17 9.22
CA VAL A 247 -9.48 -26.28 8.85
C VAL A 247 -10.22 -27.27 7.96
N GLU A 248 -11.48 -27.59 8.25
CA GLU A 248 -12.37 -28.36 7.35
C GLU A 248 -12.73 -27.60 6.06
N TYR A 249 -12.75 -26.26 6.07
CA TYR A 249 -12.91 -25.45 4.85
C TYR A 249 -11.63 -25.41 4.01
N ALA A 250 -10.45 -25.37 4.63
CA ALA A 250 -9.15 -25.40 3.96
C ALA A 250 -8.75 -26.82 3.49
N GLU A 251 -9.29 -27.86 4.13
CA GLU A 251 -9.14 -29.29 3.79
C GLU A 251 -9.43 -29.59 2.30
N PRO A 252 -10.57 -29.18 1.70
CA PRO A 252 -10.82 -29.35 0.27
C PRO A 252 -9.88 -28.55 -0.64
N PHE A 253 -9.23 -27.48 -0.13
CA PHE A 253 -8.23 -26.70 -0.85
C PHE A 253 -6.79 -27.25 -0.68
N LYS A 254 -6.61 -28.40 -0.01
CA LYS A 254 -5.38 -29.23 -0.06
C LYS A 254 -5.15 -29.85 -1.45
N ILE A 255 -5.52 -29.18 -2.54
CA ILE A 255 -5.12 -29.55 -3.89
C ILE A 255 -3.63 -29.25 -4.01
N LYS A 256 -2.81 -30.29 -3.84
CA LYS A 256 -1.34 -30.32 -4.03
C LYS A 256 -0.64 -29.05 -3.57
N HIS A 257 -0.58 -28.81 -2.26
CA HIS A 257 0.39 -27.87 -1.70
C HIS A 257 1.79 -28.27 -2.19
N ARG A 258 2.40 -27.46 -3.06
CA ARG A 258 3.84 -27.58 -3.28
C ARG A 258 4.50 -27.26 -1.94
N PRO A 259 5.42 -28.10 -1.45
CA PRO A 259 6.13 -27.82 -0.21
C PRO A 259 6.94 -26.54 -0.39
N ASN A 260 6.49 -25.46 0.22
CA ASN A 260 7.15 -24.16 0.21
C ASN A 260 7.85 -23.98 1.56
N ARG A 261 9.12 -23.55 1.54
CA ARG A 261 9.98 -23.43 2.74
C ARG A 261 10.06 -21.98 3.25
N ASN A 262 8.91 -21.32 3.29
CA ASN A 262 8.82 -19.88 3.52
C ASN A 262 7.56 -19.45 4.32
N THR A 263 6.90 -20.36 5.02
CA THR A 263 5.70 -20.05 5.80
C THR A 263 6.00 -20.05 7.30
N VAL A 264 5.50 -19.04 8.01
CA VAL A 264 5.57 -18.91 9.48
C VAL A 264 4.16 -18.62 10.01
N TYR A 265 3.75 -19.33 11.05
CA TYR A 265 2.52 -19.10 11.79
C TYR A 265 2.88 -18.74 13.24
N GLY A 266 2.48 -17.55 13.68
CA GLY A 266 2.50 -17.15 15.10
C GLY A 266 1.07 -17.13 15.62
N TYR A 267 0.72 -18.08 16.46
CA TYR A 267 -0.59 -18.12 17.12
C TYR A 267 -0.48 -17.43 18.48
N SER A 268 -1.42 -16.54 18.80
CA SER A 268 -1.46 -15.83 20.08
C SER A 268 -1.64 -16.75 21.29
N THR A 269 -2.10 -17.98 21.06
CA THR A 269 -2.29 -19.03 22.06
C THR A 269 -2.28 -20.41 21.40
N SER A 270 -2.16 -21.46 22.20
CA SER A 270 -2.09 -22.86 21.78
C SER A 270 -3.48 -23.47 21.71
N GLY A 271 -3.60 -24.60 21.02
CA GLY A 271 -4.87 -25.34 20.92
C GLY A 271 -5.45 -25.68 22.31
N GLY A 272 -6.68 -25.23 22.55
CA GLY A 272 -7.41 -25.47 23.82
C GLY A 272 -7.19 -24.43 24.92
N VAL A 273 -6.41 -23.37 24.67
CA VAL A 273 -6.10 -22.30 25.64
C VAL A 273 -6.60 -20.95 25.11
N GLY A 274 -7.11 -20.06 25.94
CA GLY A 274 -7.63 -18.76 25.48
C GLY A 274 -6.54 -17.79 25.01
N ALA A 275 -6.92 -16.79 24.21
CA ALA A 275 -6.15 -15.58 23.97
C ALA A 275 -6.87 -14.40 24.62
N TYR A 276 -6.14 -13.49 25.26
CA TYR A 276 -6.73 -12.56 26.22
C TYR A 276 -6.47 -11.09 25.87
N GLU A 277 -7.41 -10.26 26.31
CA GLU A 277 -7.32 -8.80 26.35
C GLU A 277 -7.38 -8.38 27.82
N ILE A 278 -6.52 -7.43 28.21
CA ILE A 278 -6.50 -6.93 29.57
C ILE A 278 -7.28 -5.62 29.62
N LYS A 279 -8.24 -5.51 30.54
CA LYS A 279 -9.05 -4.30 30.69
C LYS A 279 -8.15 -3.09 31.00
N GLY A 280 -8.24 -2.06 30.17
CA GLY A 280 -7.49 -0.81 30.30
C GLY A 280 -6.15 -0.80 29.55
N GLU A 281 -5.68 -1.94 29.04
CA GLU A 281 -4.58 -1.97 28.08
C GLU A 281 -5.08 -1.54 26.71
N MET A 282 -4.22 -0.85 25.95
CA MET A 282 -4.54 -0.42 24.59
C MET A 282 -4.56 -1.59 23.60
N ASN A 283 -3.70 -2.58 23.83
CA ASN A 283 -3.50 -3.73 22.96
C ASN A 283 -3.85 -5.04 23.67
N GLY A 284 -4.25 -6.06 22.89
CA GLY A 284 -4.35 -7.43 23.37
C GLY A 284 -2.99 -7.95 23.81
N VAL A 285 -2.97 -9.00 24.64
CA VAL A 285 -1.72 -9.48 25.27
C VAL A 285 -0.63 -9.80 24.24
N PHE A 286 -0.98 -10.45 23.14
CA PHE A 286 0.00 -10.79 22.11
C PHE A 286 0.61 -9.55 21.43
N MET A 287 -0.24 -8.61 20.99
CA MET A 287 0.21 -7.39 20.32
C MET A 287 0.95 -6.44 21.27
N LYS A 288 0.61 -6.44 22.57
CA LYS A 288 1.32 -5.67 23.60
C LYS A 288 2.82 -5.96 23.58
N TYR A 289 3.21 -7.22 23.39
CA TYR A 289 4.62 -7.64 23.31
C TYR A 289 5.14 -7.63 21.88
N LEU A 290 4.40 -8.15 20.90
CA LEU A 290 4.86 -8.24 19.51
C LEU A 290 5.35 -6.90 18.96
N LYS A 291 4.63 -5.80 19.27
CA LYS A 291 4.96 -4.46 18.77
C LYS A 291 6.37 -3.97 19.14
N THR A 292 6.97 -4.47 20.22
CA THR A 292 8.33 -4.07 20.64
C THR A 292 9.41 -4.70 19.74
N HIS A 293 9.06 -5.74 18.98
CA HIS A 293 9.98 -6.51 18.15
C HIS A 293 9.81 -6.28 16.65
N LEU A 294 8.67 -5.73 16.18
CA LEU A 294 8.34 -5.61 14.75
C LEU A 294 9.43 -4.91 13.91
N HIS A 295 10.12 -3.91 14.48
CA HIS A 295 11.15 -3.13 13.79
C HIS A 295 12.57 -3.70 13.94
N GLN A 296 12.75 -4.78 14.68
CA GLN A 296 14.07 -5.34 14.94
C GLN A 296 14.58 -6.06 13.69
N PRO A 297 15.87 -5.91 13.33
CA PRO A 297 16.47 -6.58 12.18
C PRO A 297 16.80 -8.06 12.49
N VAL A 298 15.79 -8.80 12.93
CA VAL A 298 15.86 -10.22 13.29
C VAL A 298 14.91 -11.02 12.39
N SER A 299 15.16 -12.33 12.26
CA SER A 299 14.24 -13.18 11.50
C SER A 299 12.83 -13.18 12.11
N VAL A 300 11.80 -13.38 11.31
CA VAL A 300 10.40 -13.47 11.80
C VAL A 300 10.24 -14.55 12.87
N ILE A 301 10.96 -15.67 12.74
CA ILE A 301 11.00 -16.74 13.77
C ILE A 301 11.53 -16.21 15.10
N GLN A 302 12.64 -15.46 15.05
CA GLN A 302 13.26 -14.90 16.26
C GLN A 302 12.35 -13.84 16.90
N MET A 303 11.78 -12.94 16.09
CA MET A 303 10.82 -11.93 16.52
C MET A 303 9.64 -12.54 17.28
N ILE A 304 9.03 -13.61 16.74
CA ILE A 304 7.93 -14.30 17.40
C ILE A 304 8.42 -15.00 18.67
N ASN A 305 9.55 -15.71 18.64
CA ASN A 305 10.10 -16.36 19.84
C ASN A 305 10.37 -15.38 20.98
N ASP A 306 10.88 -14.18 20.68
CA ASP A 306 11.12 -13.16 21.71
C ASP A 306 9.80 -12.64 22.30
N THR A 307 8.78 -12.45 21.45
CA THR A 307 7.41 -12.13 21.90
C THR A 307 6.85 -13.21 22.84
N LEU A 308 7.09 -14.48 22.54
CA LEU A 308 6.65 -15.61 23.39
C LEU A 308 7.34 -15.60 24.75
N ARG A 309 8.65 -15.31 24.81
CA ARG A 309 9.40 -15.19 26.07
C ARG A 309 8.93 -14.01 26.91
N ASP A 310 8.59 -12.91 26.27
CA ASP A 310 8.05 -11.74 26.97
C ASP A 310 6.69 -12.04 27.62
N ILE A 311 5.83 -12.82 26.96
CA ILE A 311 4.54 -13.29 27.53
C ILE A 311 4.77 -14.27 28.68
N GLU A 312 5.74 -15.20 28.54
CA GLU A 312 6.15 -16.10 29.63
C GLU A 312 6.63 -15.30 30.86
N GLY A 313 7.29 -14.16 30.65
CA GLY A 313 7.77 -13.27 31.70
C GLY A 313 6.70 -12.41 32.39
N ASP A 314 5.46 -12.33 31.86
CA ASP A 314 4.38 -11.56 32.49
C ASP A 314 3.56 -12.43 33.45
N GLU A 315 3.80 -12.23 34.75
CA GLU A 315 3.13 -12.92 35.86
C GLU A 315 1.58 -12.88 35.81
N LYS A 316 0.98 -11.94 35.06
CA LYS A 316 -0.49 -11.84 34.94
C LYS A 316 -1.06 -12.79 33.89
N VAL A 317 -0.28 -13.20 32.91
CA VAL A 317 -0.77 -13.91 31.71
C VAL A 317 -0.02 -15.20 31.39
N CYS A 318 1.16 -15.41 31.96
CA CYS A 318 2.03 -16.55 31.69
C CYS A 318 1.33 -17.92 31.88
N ASP A 319 0.43 -18.03 32.86
CA ASP A 319 -0.30 -19.28 33.15
C ASP A 319 -1.59 -19.46 32.34
N VAL A 320 -2.06 -18.41 31.65
CA VAL A 320 -3.37 -18.43 30.96
C VAL A 320 -3.24 -18.29 29.45
N GLN A 321 -2.19 -17.68 28.92
CA GLN A 321 -1.98 -17.52 27.49
C GLN A 321 -0.63 -18.11 27.08
N VAL A 322 -0.68 -19.18 26.27
CA VAL A 322 0.51 -19.92 25.85
C VAL A 322 0.60 -19.86 24.33
N PRO A 323 1.30 -18.89 23.73
CA PRO A 323 1.37 -18.75 22.28
C PRO A 323 2.15 -19.89 21.60
N GLU A 324 1.89 -20.12 20.31
CA GLU A 324 2.49 -21.23 19.54
C GLU A 324 3.14 -20.71 18.24
N LEU A 325 4.36 -21.18 17.94
CA LEU A 325 5.04 -20.91 16.68
C LEU A 325 5.14 -22.20 15.84
N ARG A 326 4.64 -22.15 14.59
CA ARG A 326 4.87 -23.20 13.59
C ARG A 326 5.55 -22.62 12.36
N SER A 327 6.56 -23.29 11.81
CA SER A 327 7.32 -22.74 10.69
C SER A 327 7.84 -23.81 9.74
N THR A 328 7.85 -23.45 8.45
CA THR A 328 8.59 -24.15 7.38
C THR A 328 9.70 -23.26 6.81
N LEU A 329 9.87 -22.03 7.33
CA LEU A 329 10.85 -21.06 6.87
C LEU A 329 12.27 -21.54 7.15
N THR A 330 13.08 -21.68 6.09
CA THR A 330 14.46 -22.17 6.20
C THR A 330 15.54 -21.10 6.08
N ARG A 331 15.21 -19.92 5.50
CA ARG A 331 16.12 -18.77 5.44
C ARG A 331 15.68 -17.73 6.49
N PRO A 332 16.60 -16.99 7.13
CA PRO A 332 16.28 -16.06 8.22
C PRO A 332 15.63 -14.75 7.73
N ARG A 333 14.52 -14.84 6.98
CA ARG A 333 13.80 -13.67 6.45
C ARG A 333 13.30 -12.78 7.60
N SER A 334 13.48 -11.47 7.45
CA SER A 334 13.01 -10.46 8.40
C SER A 334 11.88 -9.63 7.81
N LEU A 335 11.05 -9.02 8.66
CA LEU A 335 10.12 -7.96 8.23
C LEU A 335 10.89 -6.75 7.69
N THR A 336 12.13 -6.54 8.15
CA THR A 336 12.98 -5.40 7.77
C THR A 336 13.82 -5.63 6.51
N ASP A 337 13.75 -6.82 5.89
CA ASP A 337 14.48 -7.15 4.66
C ASP A 337 14.25 -6.04 3.61
N PRO A 338 15.30 -5.54 2.92
CA PRO A 338 15.14 -4.44 1.98
C PRO A 338 14.19 -4.79 0.83
N LEU A 339 13.49 -3.76 0.37
CA LEU A 339 12.57 -3.85 -0.76
C LEU A 339 13.36 -3.63 -2.07
N VAL A 340 13.48 -4.67 -2.88
CA VAL A 340 14.17 -4.68 -4.18
C VAL A 340 13.24 -5.29 -5.22
N TRP A 341 12.61 -4.43 -6.03
CA TRP A 341 11.61 -4.82 -7.03
C TRP A 341 12.15 -4.84 -8.47
N ASP A 342 13.47 -4.78 -8.64
CA ASP A 342 14.12 -4.91 -9.95
C ASP A 342 13.80 -6.28 -10.54
N GLY A 343 13.34 -6.30 -11.80
CA GLY A 343 12.77 -7.50 -12.43
C GLY A 343 11.32 -7.83 -12.04
N HIS A 344 10.72 -7.07 -11.13
CA HIS A 344 9.33 -7.19 -10.66
C HIS A 344 8.50 -5.89 -10.79
N THR A 345 9.00 -4.89 -11.53
CA THR A 345 8.44 -3.53 -11.59
C THR A 345 6.96 -3.50 -11.99
N VAL A 346 6.56 -4.25 -13.03
CA VAL A 346 5.16 -4.28 -13.49
C VAL A 346 4.22 -4.82 -12.42
N SER A 347 4.59 -5.92 -11.75
CA SER A 347 3.79 -6.47 -10.64
C SER A 347 3.75 -5.51 -9.45
N PHE A 348 4.88 -4.88 -9.12
CA PHE A 348 4.96 -3.92 -8.04
C PHE A 348 4.08 -2.69 -8.28
N ASP A 349 4.09 -2.15 -9.50
CA ASP A 349 3.27 -1.00 -9.91
C ASP A 349 1.78 -1.35 -9.90
N HIS A 350 1.41 -2.52 -10.42
CA HIS A 350 0.03 -3.00 -10.37
C HIS A 350 -0.47 -3.13 -8.93
N HIS A 351 0.32 -3.74 -8.04
CA HIS A 351 -0.02 -3.83 -6.61
C HIS A 351 -0.12 -2.44 -5.96
N THR A 352 0.78 -1.52 -6.33
CA THR A 352 0.79 -0.16 -5.79
C THR A 352 -0.46 0.62 -6.22
N ILE A 353 -0.84 0.55 -7.49
CA ILE A 353 -2.06 1.19 -8.00
C ILE A 353 -3.28 0.59 -7.32
N HIS A 354 -3.38 -0.73 -7.27
CA HIS A 354 -4.49 -1.42 -6.62
C HIS A 354 -4.61 -1.04 -5.14
N TRP A 355 -3.49 -1.02 -4.42
CA TRP A 355 -3.44 -0.59 -3.02
C TRP A 355 -3.84 0.88 -2.83
N ARG A 356 -3.32 1.79 -3.66
CA ARG A 356 -3.68 3.23 -3.62
C ARG A 356 -5.15 3.48 -3.85
N LEU A 357 -5.77 2.77 -4.78
CA LEU A 357 -7.20 2.89 -5.06
C LEU A 357 -8.08 2.54 -3.85
N MET A 358 -7.61 1.68 -2.95
CA MET A 358 -8.31 1.33 -1.70
C MET A 358 -8.09 2.33 -0.56
N HIS A 359 -7.17 3.28 -0.72
CA HIS A 359 -6.73 4.21 0.33
C HIS A 359 -6.92 5.69 -0.06
N GLU A 360 -7.64 5.96 -1.15
CA GLU A 360 -7.90 7.31 -1.62
C GLU A 360 -9.18 7.88 -0.98
N LEU A 361 -9.07 9.07 -0.40
CA LEU A 361 -10.21 9.89 0.00
C LEU A 361 -10.60 10.83 -1.15
N PRO A 362 -11.90 11.06 -1.40
CA PRO A 362 -12.33 12.00 -2.43
C PRO A 362 -12.07 13.45 -2.01
N ASN A 363 -12.08 14.35 -2.99
CA ASN A 363 -12.07 15.79 -2.73
C ASN A 363 -13.34 16.21 -1.96
N PRO A 364 -13.28 17.31 -1.20
CA PRO A 364 -14.46 17.88 -0.56
C PRO A 364 -15.59 18.11 -1.56
N VAL A 365 -16.81 17.74 -1.15
CA VAL A 365 -18.03 17.88 -1.94
C VAL A 365 -18.77 19.12 -1.48
N HIS A 366 -19.04 20.04 -2.39
CA HIS A 366 -19.77 21.28 -2.10
C HIS A 366 -21.19 21.20 -2.67
N VAL A 367 -22.18 21.37 -1.82
CA VAL A 367 -23.60 21.23 -2.15
C VAL A 367 -24.32 22.54 -1.89
N ARG A 368 -24.77 23.20 -2.96
CA ARG A 368 -25.43 24.51 -2.91
C ARG A 368 -26.88 24.39 -2.48
N PHE A 369 -27.38 25.25 -1.61
CA PHE A 369 -28.79 25.44 -1.30
C PHE A 369 -29.18 26.86 -1.71
N ASP A 370 -29.38 27.08 -3.01
CA ASP A 370 -29.54 28.43 -3.58
C ASP A 370 -30.71 29.21 -2.97
N GLU A 371 -31.84 28.54 -2.68
CA GLU A 371 -33.02 29.14 -2.03
C GLU A 371 -32.71 29.69 -0.63
N LEU A 372 -31.70 29.12 0.04
CA LEU A 372 -31.26 29.53 1.36
C LEU A 372 -30.02 30.43 1.30
N ALA A 373 -29.41 30.63 0.13
CA ALA A 373 -28.10 31.27 -0.01
C ALA A 373 -27.01 30.61 0.87
N LEU A 374 -27.08 29.29 1.03
CA LEU A 374 -26.13 28.49 1.81
C LEU A 374 -25.42 27.46 0.94
N THR A 375 -24.27 26.99 1.40
CA THR A 375 -23.57 25.83 0.85
C THR A 375 -23.24 24.86 1.98
N VAL A 376 -23.28 23.56 1.71
CA VAL A 376 -22.80 22.53 2.62
C VAL A 376 -21.52 21.94 2.04
N THR A 377 -20.46 21.91 2.83
CA THR A 377 -19.21 21.24 2.46
C THR A 377 -19.10 19.93 3.21
N ILE A 378 -18.88 18.84 2.49
CA ILE A 378 -18.64 17.50 3.05
C ILE A 378 -17.19 17.11 2.75
N TRP A 379 -16.44 16.70 3.77
CA TRP A 379 -15.07 16.20 3.59
C TRP A 379 -14.80 15.01 4.49
N PHE A 380 -13.63 14.40 4.29
CA PHE A 380 -13.31 13.10 4.85
C PHE A 380 -11.95 13.15 5.53
N ASP A 381 -11.80 12.37 6.59
CA ASP A 381 -10.52 12.10 7.21
C ASP A 381 -10.37 10.60 7.51
N PHE A 382 -9.13 10.15 7.59
CA PHE A 382 -8.81 8.74 7.82
C PHE A 382 -9.20 8.31 9.24
N CYS A 383 -9.74 7.10 9.36
CA CYS A 383 -9.90 6.44 10.64
C CYS A 383 -8.71 5.50 10.87
N GLY A 384 -7.63 6.01 11.44
CA GLY A 384 -6.37 5.27 11.58
C GLY A 384 -5.89 4.74 10.22
N HIS A 385 -5.59 3.44 10.16
CA HIS A 385 -5.23 2.75 8.92
C HIS A 385 -6.36 1.93 8.29
N PHE A 386 -7.61 2.09 8.75
CA PHE A 386 -8.74 1.31 8.24
C PHE A 386 -9.14 1.74 6.83
N THR A 387 -9.40 0.75 5.98
CA THR A 387 -9.84 0.94 4.58
C THR A 387 -11.35 0.85 4.42
N ASN A 388 -12.07 0.38 5.45
CA ASN A 388 -13.53 0.28 5.46
C ASN A 388 -14.22 1.15 6.52
N LYS A 389 -13.48 2.12 7.07
CA LYS A 389 -13.95 3.12 8.03
C LYS A 389 -13.41 4.49 7.66
N VAL A 390 -14.21 5.53 7.82
CA VAL A 390 -13.81 6.91 7.49
C VAL A 390 -14.55 7.90 8.39
N TYR A 391 -13.89 8.99 8.79
CA TYR A 391 -14.58 10.11 9.39
C TYR A 391 -15.18 10.99 8.29
N VAL A 392 -16.46 11.30 8.41
CA VAL A 392 -17.16 12.21 7.51
C VAL A 392 -17.52 13.47 8.26
N PHE A 393 -17.19 14.61 7.67
CA PHE A 393 -17.46 15.93 8.21
C PHE A 393 -18.45 16.67 7.34
N SER A 394 -19.26 17.52 7.95
CA SER A 394 -20.13 18.46 7.26
C SER A 394 -20.11 19.82 7.95
N SER A 395 -19.98 20.89 7.16
CA SER A 395 -20.12 22.27 7.61
C SER A 395 -21.06 23.06 6.72
N VAL A 396 -21.69 24.08 7.29
CA VAL A 396 -22.54 25.02 6.58
C VAL A 396 -21.79 26.33 6.39
N GLY A 397 -21.77 26.82 5.16
CA GLY A 397 -21.16 28.10 4.80
C GLY A 397 -22.12 28.96 3.98
N ASP A 398 -21.72 30.21 3.77
CA ASP A 398 -22.42 31.12 2.87
C ASP A 398 -22.18 30.76 1.41
N LEU A 399 -23.21 30.95 0.59
CA LEU A 399 -23.09 30.77 -0.85
C LEU A 399 -22.38 31.98 -1.45
N VAL A 400 -21.16 31.79 -1.93
CA VAL A 400 -20.38 32.85 -2.61
C VAL A 400 -20.60 32.75 -4.12
N ASP A 401 -20.89 33.87 -4.78
CA ASP A 401 -20.91 33.95 -6.24
C ASP A 401 -19.47 34.02 -6.78
N ASP A 402 -19.18 33.25 -7.84
CA ASP A 402 -17.85 33.14 -8.47
C ASP A 402 -17.29 34.49 -9.01
N THR A 403 -18.06 35.59 -8.95
CA THR A 403 -17.66 36.92 -9.43
C THR A 403 -16.96 37.79 -8.38
N THR A 404 -16.94 37.39 -7.10
CA THR A 404 -16.23 38.14 -6.05
C THR A 404 -14.93 37.46 -5.66
N GLU A 405 -13.84 37.84 -6.35
CA GLU A 405 -12.45 37.48 -6.00
C GLU A 405 -11.95 38.26 -4.78
N GLU A 406 -12.58 38.10 -3.61
CA GLU A 406 -12.05 38.65 -2.36
C GLU A 406 -11.82 37.51 -1.36
N PHE A 407 -10.55 37.07 -1.31
CA PHE A 407 -9.95 36.22 -0.27
C PHE A 407 -9.78 36.99 1.06
N GLU A 408 -10.84 37.62 1.56
CA GLU A 408 -10.82 38.18 2.92
C GLU A 408 -11.57 37.26 3.88
N ASP A 409 -11.07 37.17 5.11
CA ASP A 409 -11.63 36.49 6.29
C ASP A 409 -13.09 36.93 6.57
N ARG A 410 -14.01 36.52 5.71
CA ARG A 410 -15.45 36.78 5.89
C ARG A 410 -15.95 35.81 6.93
N ARG A 411 -16.15 36.34 8.14
CA ARG A 411 -16.98 35.71 9.17
C ARG A 411 -18.28 35.24 8.55
N LEU A 412 -18.65 33.99 8.87
CA LEU A 412 -19.91 33.39 8.45
C LEU A 412 -21.10 34.29 8.82
N SER A 413 -22.08 34.37 7.94
CA SER A 413 -23.33 35.08 8.22
C SER A 413 -24.07 34.43 9.40
N GLU A 414 -24.92 35.22 10.06
CA GLU A 414 -25.82 34.71 11.11
C GLU A 414 -26.71 33.57 10.57
N LYS A 415 -27.01 33.57 9.27
CA LYS A 415 -27.75 32.50 8.62
C LYS A 415 -26.92 31.22 8.52
N ALA A 416 -25.67 31.29 8.09
CA ALA A 416 -24.79 30.12 8.06
C ALA A 416 -24.56 29.55 9.48
N LEU A 417 -24.35 30.42 10.47
CA LEU A 417 -24.13 30.04 11.88
C LEU A 417 -25.37 29.44 12.57
N SER A 418 -26.58 29.76 12.08
CA SER A 418 -27.84 29.25 12.62
C SER A 418 -28.31 27.94 11.96
N HIS A 419 -27.46 27.30 11.13
CA HIS A 419 -27.80 26.05 10.45
C HIS A 419 -26.73 24.98 10.67
N ILE A 420 -27.18 23.72 10.72
CA ILE A 420 -26.30 22.54 10.84
C ILE A 420 -26.71 21.51 9.79
N ALA A 421 -25.73 20.94 9.10
CA ALA A 421 -25.93 19.92 8.07
C ALA A 421 -25.73 18.51 8.65
N TYR A 422 -26.82 17.80 8.91
CA TYR A 422 -26.78 16.38 9.28
C TYR A 422 -26.68 15.51 8.03
N LEU A 423 -25.93 14.42 8.11
CA LEU A 423 -25.75 13.48 7.01
C LEU A 423 -26.42 12.15 7.35
N SER A 424 -27.31 11.69 6.48
CA SER A 424 -27.94 10.37 6.58
C SER A 424 -27.42 9.47 5.47
N PHE A 425 -27.03 8.25 5.84
CA PHE A 425 -26.46 7.25 4.93
C PHE A 425 -27.40 6.04 4.75
N PRO A 426 -27.26 5.29 3.64
CA PRO A 426 -28.00 4.06 3.44
C PRO A 426 -27.81 3.04 4.58
N PRO A 427 -28.84 2.21 4.88
CA PRO A 427 -28.85 1.32 6.04
C PRO A 427 -27.82 0.18 5.98
N GLU A 428 -27.23 -0.11 4.83
CA GLU A 428 -26.12 -1.05 4.68
C GLU A 428 -24.80 -0.56 5.33
N LEU A 429 -24.68 0.75 5.54
CA LEU A 429 -23.55 1.38 6.23
C LEU A 429 -23.92 1.68 7.68
N ASP A 430 -22.92 1.70 8.56
CA ASP A 430 -23.12 2.09 9.96
C ASP A 430 -22.52 3.47 10.19
N ALA A 431 -23.36 4.43 10.54
CA ALA A 431 -22.97 5.79 10.88
C ALA A 431 -23.08 5.98 12.39
N SER A 432 -21.97 6.34 13.03
CA SER A 432 -21.98 6.66 14.46
C SER A 432 -22.83 7.89 14.73
N LYS A 433 -23.20 8.08 16.00
CA LYS A 433 -23.76 9.36 16.46
C LYS A 433 -22.81 10.51 16.10
N GLU A 434 -23.39 11.61 15.65
CA GLU A 434 -22.67 12.82 15.27
C GLU A 434 -22.04 13.49 16.49
N ARG A 435 -20.83 14.01 16.28
CA ARG A 435 -20.09 14.83 17.22
C ARG A 435 -20.00 16.25 16.67
N LEU A 436 -20.31 17.22 17.53
CA LEU A 436 -20.09 18.63 17.23
C LEU A 436 -18.60 18.93 17.34
N VAL A 437 -18.07 19.60 16.32
CA VAL A 437 -16.72 20.15 16.28
C VAL A 437 -16.89 21.64 16.03
N SER A 438 -16.57 22.45 17.04
CA SER A 438 -16.59 23.91 16.92
C SER A 438 -15.18 24.41 16.68
N ASP A 439 -15.03 25.24 15.66
CA ASP A 439 -13.83 26.02 15.39
C ASP A 439 -14.21 27.51 15.50
N ASP A 440 -13.40 28.30 16.20
CA ASP A 440 -13.68 29.72 16.46
C ASP A 440 -13.69 30.56 15.16
N ASP A 441 -13.01 30.08 14.11
CA ASP A 441 -12.91 30.74 12.80
C ASP A 441 -13.84 30.10 11.75
N GLU A 442 -14.08 28.78 11.80
CA GLU A 442 -14.86 28.03 10.78
C GLU A 442 -16.30 27.67 11.20
N GLY A 443 -16.71 27.96 12.44
CA GLY A 443 -18.05 27.70 12.94
C GLY A 443 -18.28 26.25 13.40
N VAL A 444 -19.52 25.76 13.27
CA VAL A 444 -19.91 24.44 13.77
C VAL A 444 -19.91 23.42 12.64
N SER A 445 -19.08 22.39 12.78
CA SER A 445 -19.06 21.20 11.93
C SER A 445 -19.63 20.00 12.66
N LEU A 446 -20.26 19.09 11.93
CA LEU A 446 -20.57 17.76 12.44
C LEU A 446 -19.54 16.76 11.92
N CYS A 447 -19.16 15.82 12.78
CA CYS A 447 -18.30 14.70 12.48
C CYS A 447 -18.99 13.40 12.87
N LEU A 448 -18.98 12.40 11.98
CA LEU A 448 -19.40 11.04 12.30
C LEU A 448 -18.42 10.02 11.74
N LEU A 449 -18.36 8.85 12.36
CA LEU A 449 -17.63 7.70 11.85
C LEU A 449 -18.57 6.88 10.97
N LEU A 450 -18.21 6.72 9.70
CA LEU A 450 -18.91 5.83 8.77
C LEU A 450 -18.13 4.53 8.64
N SER A 451 -18.79 3.40 8.88
CA SER A 451 -18.21 2.06 8.91
C SER A 451 -18.89 1.12 7.90
N HIS A 452 -18.26 -0.03 7.67
CA HIS A 452 -18.71 -1.07 6.75
C HIS A 452 -18.76 -0.64 5.28
N LEU A 453 -17.80 0.21 4.86
CA LEU A 453 -17.75 0.71 3.47
C LEU A 453 -17.67 -0.40 2.41
N GLN A 454 -17.17 -1.60 2.76
CA GLN A 454 -17.15 -2.76 1.87
C GLN A 454 -18.53 -3.27 1.46
N ARG A 455 -19.60 -2.83 2.14
CA ARG A 455 -20.99 -3.16 1.82
C ARG A 455 -21.60 -2.24 0.78
N SER A 456 -20.94 -1.13 0.46
CA SER A 456 -21.37 -0.24 -0.62
C SER A 456 -21.32 -0.95 -1.96
N LYS A 457 -22.32 -0.70 -2.80
CA LYS A 457 -22.38 -1.17 -4.19
C LYS A 457 -21.84 -0.11 -5.15
N GLY A 458 -20.61 0.33 -4.93
CA GLY A 458 -19.93 1.39 -5.68
C GLY A 458 -19.88 2.73 -4.96
N GLU A 459 -20.12 3.81 -5.69
CA GLU A 459 -20.07 5.18 -5.14
C GLU A 459 -21.05 5.40 -4.00
N LEU A 460 -20.60 6.13 -2.99
CA LEU A 460 -21.43 6.47 -1.84
C LEU A 460 -22.40 7.60 -2.18
N ARG A 461 -23.56 7.56 -1.53
CA ARG A 461 -24.55 8.63 -1.52
C ARG A 461 -24.95 8.94 -0.09
N CYS A 462 -25.32 10.17 0.16
CA CYS A 462 -25.92 10.57 1.42
C CYS A 462 -27.04 11.59 1.21
N THR A 463 -27.92 11.68 2.20
CA THR A 463 -28.95 12.70 2.28
C THR A 463 -28.52 13.74 3.30
N ILE A 464 -28.37 14.98 2.85
CA ILE A 464 -28.12 16.14 3.69
C ILE A 464 -29.46 16.62 4.25
N LEU A 465 -29.55 16.70 5.58
CA LEU A 465 -30.67 17.25 6.32
C LEU A 465 -30.20 18.56 6.96
N LEU A 466 -30.52 19.69 6.33
CA LEU A 466 -30.15 21.00 6.84
C LEU A 466 -31.16 21.42 7.91
N ARG A 467 -30.69 21.65 9.14
CA ARG A 467 -31.54 22.01 10.28
C ARG A 467 -31.22 23.39 10.80
N SER A 468 -32.26 24.13 11.19
CA SER A 468 -32.13 25.37 11.97
C SER A 468 -31.71 25.02 13.40
N THR A 469 -30.74 25.74 13.96
CA THR A 469 -30.34 25.57 15.37
C THR A 469 -31.36 26.16 16.35
N VAL A 470 -32.21 27.07 15.87
CA VAL A 470 -33.23 27.75 16.67
C VAL A 470 -34.44 26.84 16.88
N ASP A 471 -34.99 26.31 15.78
CA ASP A 471 -36.26 25.55 15.80
C ASP A 471 -36.03 24.04 15.79
N GLN A 472 -34.79 23.58 15.54
CA GLN A 472 -34.41 22.17 15.35
C GLN A 472 -35.10 21.43 14.20
N GLU A 473 -35.90 22.14 13.41
CA GLU A 473 -36.60 21.63 12.24
C GLU A 473 -35.68 21.51 11.02
N VAL A 474 -35.99 20.54 10.15
CA VAL A 474 -35.31 20.38 8.86
C VAL A 474 -35.87 21.39 7.88
N VAL A 475 -35.05 22.38 7.51
CA VAL A 475 -35.43 23.47 6.60
C VAL A 475 -35.20 23.12 5.13
N ALA A 476 -34.29 22.20 4.84
CA ALA A 476 -34.05 21.70 3.49
C ALA A 476 -33.45 20.29 3.52
N THR A 477 -33.69 19.53 2.46
CA THR A 477 -33.13 18.19 2.28
C THR A 477 -32.57 18.05 0.87
N ARG A 478 -31.43 17.37 0.72
CA ARG A 478 -30.86 17.07 -0.59
C ARG A 478 -30.08 15.76 -0.60
N GLU A 479 -30.33 14.92 -1.59
CA GLU A 479 -29.52 13.73 -1.85
C GLU A 479 -28.32 14.11 -2.72
N VAL A 480 -27.13 13.58 -2.39
CA VAL A 480 -25.89 13.85 -3.12
C VAL A 480 -25.04 12.59 -3.24
N GLY A 481 -24.41 12.42 -4.40
CA GLY A 481 -23.33 11.45 -4.59
C GLY A 481 -22.01 12.03 -4.09
N ILE A 482 -21.34 11.31 -3.20
CA ILE A 482 -20.05 11.72 -2.63
C ILE A 482 -18.86 10.94 -3.23
N GLY A 483 -19.14 10.12 -4.26
CA GLY A 483 -18.15 9.37 -5.00
C GLY A 483 -17.63 8.15 -4.26
N HIS A 484 -16.54 7.59 -4.75
CA HIS A 484 -15.86 6.48 -4.09
C HIS A 484 -14.97 6.96 -2.93
N VAL A 485 -15.10 6.27 -1.80
CA VAL A 485 -14.29 6.45 -0.59
C VAL A 485 -13.61 5.13 -0.24
N LEU A 486 -12.27 5.13 -0.14
CA LEU A 486 -11.47 3.98 0.27
C LEU A 486 -11.84 2.67 -0.47
N ILE A 487 -12.15 1.58 0.25
CA ILE A 487 -12.43 0.25 -0.29
C ILE A 487 -13.59 0.18 -1.29
N THR A 488 -14.47 1.19 -1.33
CA THR A 488 -15.63 1.20 -2.25
C THR A 488 -15.25 1.15 -3.73
N ARG A 489 -13.98 1.42 -4.10
CA ARG A 489 -13.49 1.32 -5.49
C ARG A 489 -13.29 -0.10 -5.99
N ILE A 490 -13.22 -1.12 -5.11
CA ILE A 490 -12.89 -2.50 -5.51
C ILE A 490 -13.93 -3.10 -6.47
N GLU A 491 -15.20 -2.67 -6.41
CA GLU A 491 -16.22 -3.20 -7.33
C GLU A 491 -15.94 -2.91 -8.82
N MET A 492 -15.01 -2.01 -9.16
CA MET A 492 -14.59 -1.75 -10.55
C MET A 492 -13.78 -2.88 -11.19
N LEU A 493 -13.47 -3.97 -10.47
CA LEU A 493 -12.61 -5.08 -10.96
C LEU A 493 -13.36 -6.40 -11.20
N LYS A 494 -14.69 -6.34 -11.35
CA LYS A 494 -15.50 -7.49 -11.81
C LYS A 494 -15.42 -7.70 -13.31
#